data_AF-A0A2A2JFM0-F1
#
_entry.id   AF-A0A2A2JFM0-F1
#
_cell.length_a   1.000
_cell.length_b   1.000
_cell.length_c   1.000
_cell.angle_alpha   90.00
_cell.angle_beta   90.00
_cell.angle_gamma   90.00
#
_symmetry.space_group_name_H-M   'P 1'
#
loop_
_entity.id
_entity.type
_entity.pdbx_description
1 polymer ?
#
loop_
_entity_poly.entity_id
_entity_poly.type
_entity_poly.pdbx_seq_one_letter_code
_entity_poly.pdbx_strand_id
1 'polypeptide(L)'
;MLRYQRNHLSLENTWYALTGLRLCDQKGDACHNNQTGFWTDKDLPDNCEVISNGIVLNENSKNIDDEFKAKLVLIRLIYGVLYIQGVEIEELVFPNLEVFIGVANIQPGFAISDCPNLSKISFPKISAIFDTYIDDASFLVLNNEKLSVSKAACDRWTSVGAVIRVKGNAANCEGESDVQYSDVIQIDGVQTGSSSGSSSGSGPGDGPGDQNPQQGMNSEVEYFKFNIFTFFVALPVIVFNF
;
A
#
# COMPACT_ATOMS: atom_id res chain seq x y z
N MET A 1 2.02 51.61 3.53
CA MET A 1 3.10 50.88 4.21
C MET A 1 2.59 49.48 4.51
N LEU A 2 2.67 48.57 3.53
CA LEU A 2 2.21 47.18 3.65
C LEU A 2 3.38 46.32 4.14
N ARG A 3 3.25 45.74 5.34
CA ARG A 3 4.23 44.79 5.88
C ARG A 3 4.08 43.46 5.15
N TYR A 4 5.07 43.12 4.35
CA TYR A 4 5.26 41.79 3.78
C TYR A 4 5.71 40.85 4.90
N GLN A 5 4.79 40.06 5.46
CA GLN A 5 5.17 38.95 6.34
C GLN A 5 5.72 37.81 5.48
N ARG A 6 7.04 37.67 5.51
CA ARG A 6 7.76 36.55 4.94
C ARG A 6 7.57 35.35 5.88
N ASN A 7 6.50 34.59 5.65
CA ASN A 7 6.31 33.31 6.33
C ASN A 7 7.42 32.36 5.91
N HIS A 8 8.14 31.85 6.90
CA HIS A 8 9.18 30.85 6.77
C HIS A 8 8.48 29.52 6.43
N LEU A 9 8.21 29.28 5.14
CA LEU A 9 7.74 27.98 4.66
C LEU A 9 8.85 26.96 4.94
N SER A 10 8.56 25.97 5.78
CA SER A 10 9.48 24.84 6.02
C SER A 10 9.70 24.08 4.70
N LEU A 11 10.86 23.43 4.55
CA LEU A 11 11.22 22.68 3.34
C LEU A 11 10.15 21.64 2.94
N GLU A 12 9.42 21.09 3.92
CA GLU A 12 8.34 20.11 3.73
C GLU A 12 7.16 20.68 2.94
N ASN A 13 6.84 21.97 3.12
CA ASN A 13 5.79 22.64 2.34
C ASN A 13 6.15 22.80 0.85
N THR A 14 7.44 22.73 0.52
CA THR A 14 7.92 22.87 -0.87
C THR A 14 7.70 21.58 -1.68
N TRP A 15 7.69 20.41 -1.02
CA TRP A 15 7.44 19.13 -1.70
C TRP A 15 6.01 19.00 -2.18
N TYR A 16 5.03 19.41 -1.36
CA TYR A 16 3.62 19.43 -1.75
C TYR A 16 3.34 20.31 -2.97
N ALA A 17 4.12 21.37 -3.16
CA ALA A 17 4.00 22.24 -4.33
C ALA A 17 4.62 21.63 -5.62
N LEU A 18 5.62 20.75 -5.49
CA LEU A 18 6.38 20.21 -6.63
C LEU A 18 5.72 18.99 -7.29
N THR A 19 4.98 18.16 -6.56
CA THR A 19 4.29 17.00 -7.14
C THR A 19 2.96 17.35 -7.81
N GLY A 20 2.52 18.61 -7.74
CA GLY A 20 1.22 19.07 -8.22
C GLY A 20 0.03 18.46 -7.47
N LEU A 21 0.29 17.65 -6.45
CA LEU A 21 -0.70 17.16 -5.50
C LEU A 21 -1.07 18.32 -4.59
N ARG A 22 -2.05 19.13 -5.02
CA ARG A 22 -2.69 20.11 -4.15
C ARG A 22 -3.48 19.34 -3.09
N LEU A 23 -2.81 18.98 -1.98
CA LEU A 23 -3.48 18.57 -0.74
C LEU A 23 -4.42 19.67 -0.22
N CYS A 24 -4.33 20.89 -0.77
CA CYS A 24 -5.18 22.04 -0.45
C CYS A 24 -6.67 21.88 -0.81
N ASP A 25 -7.06 20.87 -1.60
CA ASP A 25 -8.48 20.55 -1.86
C ASP A 25 -8.97 19.31 -1.08
N GLN A 26 -8.17 18.81 -0.12
CA GLN A 26 -8.61 17.70 0.72
C GLN A 26 -9.76 18.14 1.63
N LYS A 27 -10.92 17.50 1.43
CA LYS A 27 -11.95 17.42 2.45
C LYS A 27 -11.47 16.45 3.52
N GLY A 28 -11.28 16.95 4.74
CA GLY A 28 -10.98 16.11 5.91
C GLY A 28 -9.97 16.77 6.85
N ASP A 29 -9.95 16.28 8.09
CA ASP A 29 -8.97 16.69 9.10
C ASP A 29 -7.61 16.02 8.81
N ALA A 30 -6.63 16.85 8.44
CA ALA A 30 -5.27 16.39 8.17
C ALA A 30 -4.43 16.36 9.45
N CYS A 31 -3.83 15.21 9.71
CA CYS A 31 -2.99 14.97 10.87
C CYS A 31 -1.52 14.91 10.46
N HIS A 32 -0.75 15.78 11.10
CA HIS A 32 0.69 15.84 10.92
C HIS A 32 1.42 15.62 12.23
N ASN A 33 2.31 14.62 12.23
CA ASN A 33 3.20 14.39 13.34
C ASN A 33 4.43 15.28 13.19
N ASN A 34 4.42 16.40 13.93
CA ASN A 34 5.50 17.38 13.93
C ASN A 34 6.79 16.87 14.61
N GLN A 35 6.74 15.71 15.28
CA GLN A 35 7.89 15.12 15.97
C GLN A 35 8.67 14.16 15.07
N THR A 36 9.06 14.58 13.86
CA THR A 36 9.92 13.80 12.93
C THR A 36 9.51 12.33 12.71
N GLY A 37 8.29 11.97 13.07
CA GLY A 37 7.93 10.61 13.45
C GLY A 37 6.77 10.08 12.64
N PHE A 38 6.66 8.77 12.65
CA PHE A 38 5.51 8.03 12.14
C PHE A 38 4.47 7.92 13.25
N TRP A 39 3.20 7.78 12.89
CA TRP A 39 2.16 7.44 13.86
C TRP A 39 2.29 5.99 14.28
N THR A 40 2.04 5.73 15.55
CA THR A 40 2.07 4.40 16.19
C THR A 40 0.71 4.10 16.83
N ASP A 41 0.60 2.98 17.53
CA ASP A 41 -0.59 2.62 18.31
C ASP A 41 -0.92 3.61 19.45
N LYS A 42 0.02 4.47 19.84
CA LYS A 42 -0.12 5.33 21.03
C LYS A 42 -0.48 6.77 20.73
N ASP A 43 -0.15 7.25 19.54
CA ASP A 43 -0.19 8.67 19.21
C ASP A 43 -1.06 8.99 18.00
N LEU A 44 -1.60 7.99 17.28
CA LEU A 44 -2.58 8.22 16.21
C LEU A 44 -3.84 8.94 16.76
N PRO A 45 -4.18 10.15 16.27
CA PRO A 45 -5.36 10.89 16.74
C PRO A 45 -6.68 10.30 16.22
N ASP A 46 -7.78 10.56 16.94
CA ASP A 46 -9.07 9.90 16.73
C ASP A 46 -9.86 10.38 15.52
N ASN A 47 -9.54 11.54 14.95
CA ASN A 47 -10.32 12.21 13.89
C ASN A 47 -9.53 12.43 12.60
N CYS A 48 -8.49 11.65 12.34
CA CYS A 48 -7.66 11.84 11.16
C CYS A 48 -8.25 11.20 9.91
N GLU A 49 -8.57 12.02 8.91
CA GLU A 49 -8.91 11.54 7.57
C GLU A 49 -7.68 11.44 6.67
N VAL A 50 -6.69 12.31 6.90
CA VAL A 50 -5.45 12.36 6.12
C VAL A 50 -4.26 12.19 7.06
N ILE A 51 -3.45 11.17 6.78
CA ILE A 51 -2.22 10.91 7.51
C ILE A 51 -1.02 11.38 6.69
N SER A 52 -0.21 12.25 7.27
CA SER A 52 1.14 12.55 6.77
C SER A 52 2.20 11.80 7.58
N ASN A 53 3.36 11.57 6.95
CA ASN A 53 4.50 10.76 7.41
C ASN A 53 4.23 9.25 7.46
N GLY A 54 3.00 8.82 7.74
CA GLY A 54 2.60 7.42 7.70
C GLY A 54 2.41 6.77 9.07
N ILE A 55 2.15 5.46 9.06
CA ILE A 55 1.87 4.65 10.26
C ILE A 55 2.92 3.52 10.34
N VAL A 56 3.48 3.34 11.54
CA VAL A 56 4.43 2.26 11.85
C VAL A 56 3.95 1.51 13.09
N LEU A 57 3.71 0.21 12.93
CA LEU A 57 3.37 -0.71 14.01
C LEU A 57 4.44 -1.82 14.06
N ASN A 58 4.98 -2.09 15.25
CA ASN A 58 6.04 -3.09 15.43
C ASN A 58 5.80 -3.98 16.65
N GLU A 59 6.72 -4.86 17.03
CA GLU A 59 6.55 -5.76 18.19
C GLU A 59 6.32 -5.04 19.54
N ASN A 60 6.57 -3.72 19.60
CA ASN A 60 6.30 -2.89 20.78
C ASN A 60 4.90 -2.25 20.77
N SER A 61 4.16 -2.36 19.66
CA SER A 61 2.78 -1.93 19.56
C SER A 61 1.88 -2.94 20.26
N LYS A 62 1.26 -2.50 21.35
CA LYS A 62 0.49 -3.37 22.25
C LYS A 62 -1.00 -3.03 22.26
N ASN A 63 -1.35 -1.83 21.81
CA ASN A 63 -2.71 -1.29 21.90
C ASN A 63 -3.37 -1.25 20.51
N ILE A 64 -3.37 -2.38 19.79
CA ILE A 64 -4.04 -2.51 18.49
C ILE A 64 -5.42 -3.14 18.71
N ASP A 65 -6.22 -2.48 19.55
CA ASP A 65 -7.55 -2.91 19.95
C ASP A 65 -8.64 -2.21 19.11
N ASP A 66 -9.90 -2.36 19.52
CA ASP A 66 -11.05 -1.77 18.84
C ASP A 66 -10.98 -0.24 18.79
N GLU A 67 -10.35 0.41 19.78
CA GLU A 67 -10.17 1.87 19.78
C GLU A 67 -9.21 2.29 18.67
N PHE A 68 -8.04 1.65 18.57
CA PHE A 68 -7.11 1.93 17.47
C PHE A 68 -7.72 1.62 16.10
N LYS A 69 -8.40 0.46 15.98
CA LYS A 69 -9.09 0.08 14.73
C LYS A 69 -10.15 1.10 14.32
N ALA A 70 -10.86 1.72 15.26
CA ALA A 70 -11.82 2.78 14.97
C ALA A 70 -11.16 4.01 14.32
N LYS A 71 -9.92 4.34 14.68
CA LYS A 71 -9.15 5.44 14.06
C LYS A 71 -8.84 5.15 12.59
N LEU A 72 -8.54 3.88 12.26
CA LEU A 72 -8.28 3.45 10.87
C LEU A 72 -9.52 3.60 9.97
N VAL A 73 -10.72 3.60 10.55
CA VAL A 73 -11.98 3.75 9.79
C VAL A 73 -12.04 5.11 9.11
N LEU A 74 -11.54 6.17 9.72
CA LEU A 74 -11.67 7.53 9.17
C LEU A 74 -10.63 7.84 8.09
N ILE A 75 -9.52 7.10 8.07
CA ILE A 75 -8.39 7.38 7.19
C ILE A 75 -8.79 7.12 5.73
N ARG A 76 -8.68 8.17 4.91
CA ARG A 76 -8.96 8.18 3.48
C ARG A 76 -7.71 8.33 2.64
N LEU A 77 -6.70 9.02 3.17
CA LEU A 77 -5.41 9.18 2.49
C LEU A 77 -4.26 8.96 3.46
N ILE A 78 -3.26 8.20 3.00
CA ILE A 78 -1.97 8.08 3.67
C ILE A 78 -0.88 8.59 2.73
N TYR A 79 -0.10 9.55 3.21
CA TYR A 79 1.09 10.08 2.55
C TYR A 79 2.30 9.80 3.45
N GLY A 80 3.20 8.92 3.02
CA GLY A 80 4.34 8.47 3.80
C GLY A 80 4.50 6.96 3.76
N VAL A 81 4.70 6.32 4.91
CA VAL A 81 4.88 4.86 5.00
C VAL A 81 3.70 4.16 5.69
N LEU A 82 3.47 2.90 5.38
CA LEU A 82 2.62 2.01 6.16
C LEU A 82 3.43 0.74 6.42
N TYR A 83 4.03 0.67 7.60
CA TYR A 83 4.94 -0.40 7.98
C TYR A 83 4.39 -1.15 9.19
N ILE A 84 4.18 -2.46 9.06
CA ILE A 84 3.60 -3.28 10.11
C ILE A 84 4.42 -4.55 10.24
N GLN A 85 5.08 -4.74 11.37
CA GLN A 85 5.98 -5.86 11.57
C GLN A 85 5.81 -6.51 12.93
N GLY A 86 5.75 -7.85 13.00
CA GLY A 86 5.87 -8.55 14.29
C GLY A 86 4.73 -8.27 15.28
N VAL A 87 3.62 -7.70 14.82
CA VAL A 87 2.48 -7.33 15.69
C VAL A 87 1.49 -8.49 15.83
N GLU A 88 0.89 -8.59 17.01
CA GLU A 88 -0.17 -9.55 17.31
C GLU A 88 -1.54 -9.00 16.90
N ILE A 89 -1.80 -8.94 15.59
CA ILE A 89 -3.09 -8.50 15.04
C ILE A 89 -3.73 -9.61 14.21
N GLU A 90 -5.06 -9.70 14.21
CA GLU A 90 -5.79 -10.68 13.41
C GLU A 90 -6.21 -10.13 12.04
N GLU A 91 -6.50 -8.84 11.98
CA GLU A 91 -6.97 -8.16 10.79
C GLU A 91 -6.42 -6.73 10.71
N LEU A 92 -6.13 -6.30 9.50
CA LEU A 92 -5.78 -4.93 9.18
C LEU A 92 -6.73 -4.42 8.09
N VAL A 93 -7.64 -3.54 8.47
CA VAL A 93 -8.69 -3.06 7.57
C VAL A 93 -8.72 -1.54 7.59
N PHE A 94 -8.54 -0.93 6.42
CA PHE A 94 -8.80 0.49 6.22
C PHE A 94 -10.02 0.65 5.32
N PRO A 95 -11.22 0.70 5.90
CA PRO A 95 -12.46 0.63 5.12
C PRO A 95 -12.68 1.85 4.22
N ASN A 96 -12.07 2.99 4.54
CA ASN A 96 -12.21 4.22 3.78
C ASN A 96 -10.93 4.67 3.06
N LEU A 97 -9.84 3.90 3.10
CA LEU A 97 -8.60 4.29 2.41
C LEU A 97 -8.83 4.30 0.90
N GLU A 98 -8.74 5.50 0.32
CA GLU A 98 -8.95 5.78 -1.11
C GLU A 98 -7.61 5.91 -1.84
N VAL A 99 -6.64 6.57 -1.20
CA VAL A 99 -5.35 6.89 -1.82
C VAL A 99 -4.20 6.58 -0.87
N PHE A 100 -3.20 5.85 -1.38
CA PHE A 100 -1.92 5.65 -0.72
C PHE A 100 -0.80 6.27 -1.55
N ILE A 101 0.02 7.11 -0.91
CA ILE A 101 1.20 7.73 -1.50
C ILE A 101 2.40 7.34 -0.65
N GLY A 102 3.06 6.27 -1.06
CA GLY A 102 4.31 5.77 -0.53
C GLY A 102 5.43 6.78 -0.77
N VAL A 103 5.97 7.35 0.30
CA VAL A 103 7.16 8.22 0.24
C VAL A 103 8.22 7.64 1.15
N ALA A 104 9.08 6.82 0.55
CA ALA A 104 10.25 6.25 1.20
C ALA A 104 11.40 6.14 0.20
N ASN A 105 12.61 6.53 0.64
CA ASN A 105 13.80 6.57 -0.21
C ASN A 105 14.57 5.24 -0.22
N ILE A 106 14.24 4.32 0.68
CA ILE A 106 15.13 3.23 1.11
C ILE A 106 14.38 1.94 1.39
N GLN A 107 13.05 1.99 1.40
CA GLN A 107 12.17 0.85 1.61
C GLN A 107 10.86 1.11 0.87
N PRO A 108 10.06 0.06 0.63
CA PRO A 108 8.71 0.21 0.09
C PRO A 108 7.86 1.10 0.98
N GLY A 109 7.01 1.92 0.37
CA GLY A 109 6.06 2.73 1.11
C GLY A 109 5.12 1.86 1.95
N PHE A 110 4.78 0.66 1.46
CA PHE A 110 3.92 -0.29 2.15
C PHE A 110 4.64 -1.61 2.42
N ALA A 111 4.69 -2.02 3.69
CA ALA A 111 5.22 -3.31 4.08
C ALA A 111 4.49 -3.90 5.29
N ILE A 112 4.10 -5.17 5.18
CA ILE A 112 3.53 -5.97 6.26
C ILE A 112 4.30 -7.28 6.35
N SER A 113 4.97 -7.52 7.48
CA SER A 113 5.74 -8.74 7.67
C SER A 113 5.64 -9.37 9.05
N ASP A 114 5.85 -10.68 9.08
CA ASP A 114 6.06 -11.44 10.31
C ASP A 114 4.94 -11.24 11.35
N CYS A 115 3.69 -11.06 10.92
CA CYS A 115 2.52 -10.92 11.79
C CYS A 115 1.81 -12.30 11.91
N PRO A 116 2.11 -13.11 12.94
CA PRO A 116 1.74 -14.53 12.97
C PRO A 116 0.23 -14.78 13.07
N ASN A 117 -0.52 -13.81 13.59
CA ASN A 117 -1.98 -13.91 13.74
C ASN A 117 -2.75 -13.25 12.60
N LEU A 118 -2.07 -12.51 11.71
CA LEU A 118 -2.72 -11.74 10.68
C LEU A 118 -3.34 -12.69 9.66
N SER A 119 -4.66 -12.62 9.53
CA SER A 119 -5.46 -13.47 8.65
C SER A 119 -6.14 -12.68 7.53
N LYS A 120 -6.25 -11.35 7.68
CA LYS A 120 -6.97 -10.49 6.75
C LYS A 120 -6.31 -9.12 6.58
N ILE A 121 -6.12 -8.70 5.33
CA ILE A 121 -5.78 -7.32 4.95
C ILE A 121 -6.85 -6.84 3.97
N SER A 122 -7.40 -5.64 4.15
CA SER A 122 -8.39 -5.11 3.20
C SER A 122 -8.40 -3.59 3.08
N PHE A 123 -8.47 -3.13 1.83
CA PHE A 123 -8.57 -1.72 1.41
C PHE A 123 -9.74 -1.54 0.43
N PRO A 124 -11.01 -1.67 0.87
CA PRO A 124 -12.16 -1.78 -0.03
C PRO A 124 -12.41 -0.56 -0.90
N LYS A 125 -11.92 0.62 -0.55
CA LYS A 125 -12.08 1.84 -1.35
C LYS A 125 -10.82 2.29 -2.07
N ILE A 126 -9.73 1.52 -2.03
CA ILE A 126 -8.48 1.94 -2.67
C ILE A 126 -8.71 2.14 -4.16
N SER A 127 -8.39 3.35 -4.63
CA SER A 127 -8.53 3.78 -6.03
C SER A 127 -7.19 4.18 -6.64
N ALA A 128 -6.20 4.52 -5.81
CA ALA A 128 -4.87 4.87 -6.31
C ALA A 128 -3.77 4.53 -5.31
N ILE A 129 -2.69 3.98 -5.83
CA ILE A 129 -1.43 3.69 -5.13
C ILE A 129 -0.30 4.34 -5.93
N PHE A 130 0.41 5.25 -5.28
CA PHE A 130 1.66 5.81 -5.78
C PHE A 130 2.76 5.42 -4.82
N ASP A 131 3.89 4.97 -5.34
CA ASP A 131 5.07 4.77 -4.51
C ASP A 131 6.27 5.37 -5.23
N THR A 132 7.07 6.12 -4.49
CA THR A 132 8.31 6.70 -4.98
C THR A 132 9.48 5.73 -4.92
N TYR A 133 9.32 4.57 -4.28
CA TYR A 133 10.35 3.54 -4.22
C TYR A 133 10.46 2.81 -5.58
N ILE A 134 11.64 2.88 -6.20
CA ILE A 134 11.84 2.55 -7.64
C ILE A 134 12.35 1.12 -7.85
N ASP A 135 12.84 0.44 -6.82
CA ASP A 135 13.63 -0.78 -7.03
C ASP A 135 12.77 -2.03 -7.30
N ASP A 136 12.13 -2.60 -6.28
CA ASP A 136 11.65 -4.00 -6.34
C ASP A 136 10.13 -4.18 -6.21
N ALA A 137 9.52 -3.49 -5.25
CA ALA A 137 8.08 -3.55 -5.01
C ALA A 137 7.65 -2.36 -4.16
N SER A 138 6.49 -1.79 -4.47
CA SER A 138 5.82 -0.78 -3.65
C SER A 138 5.09 -1.38 -2.43
N PHE A 139 4.67 -2.64 -2.55
CA PHE A 139 3.82 -3.31 -1.59
C PHE A 139 4.43 -4.67 -1.23
N LEU A 140 4.95 -4.78 -0.02
CA LEU A 140 5.48 -6.04 0.52
C LEU A 140 4.50 -6.67 1.50
N VAL A 141 4.19 -7.94 1.29
CA VAL A 141 3.41 -8.75 2.24
C VAL A 141 4.14 -10.08 2.45
N LEU A 142 4.88 -10.20 3.54
CA LEU A 142 5.88 -11.25 3.74
C LEU A 142 5.65 -12.04 5.03
N ASN A 143 5.74 -13.36 4.97
CA ASN A 143 5.84 -14.23 6.16
C ASN A 143 4.68 -14.09 7.17
N ASN A 144 3.45 -13.83 6.71
CA ASN A 144 2.27 -13.81 7.57
C ASN A 144 1.55 -15.16 7.45
N GLU A 145 1.90 -16.12 8.31
CA GLU A 145 1.54 -17.54 8.15
C GLU A 145 0.05 -17.81 8.00
N LYS A 146 -0.82 -17.01 8.64
CA LYS A 146 -2.29 -17.17 8.58
C LYS A 146 -2.95 -16.34 7.49
N LEU A 147 -2.21 -15.44 6.83
CA LEU A 147 -2.77 -14.52 5.87
C LEU A 147 -2.93 -15.22 4.52
N SER A 148 -4.15 -15.17 3.99
CA SER A 148 -4.43 -15.62 2.63
C SER A 148 -4.70 -14.41 1.75
N VAL A 149 -3.76 -14.06 0.86
CA VAL A 149 -3.97 -12.99 -0.12
C VAL A 149 -4.48 -13.61 -1.42
N SER A 150 -5.72 -13.29 -1.79
CA SER A 150 -6.35 -13.81 -3.00
C SER A 150 -5.74 -13.22 -4.27
N LYS A 151 -5.91 -13.92 -5.39
CA LYS A 151 -5.57 -13.37 -6.71
C LYS A 151 -6.33 -12.06 -7.00
N ALA A 152 -7.62 -12.00 -6.62
CA ALA A 152 -8.47 -10.84 -6.86
C ALA A 152 -7.97 -9.58 -6.13
N ALA A 153 -7.52 -9.72 -4.88
CA ALA A 153 -6.91 -8.62 -4.12
C ALA A 153 -5.64 -8.11 -4.82
N CYS A 154 -4.77 -9.03 -5.24
CA CYS A 154 -3.54 -8.69 -5.94
C CYS A 154 -3.78 -8.01 -7.30
N ASP A 155 -4.69 -8.55 -8.11
CA ASP A 155 -5.09 -7.96 -9.40
C ASP A 155 -5.64 -6.53 -9.18
N ARG A 156 -6.45 -6.33 -8.14
CA ARG A 156 -6.99 -5.02 -7.80
C ARG A 156 -5.90 -4.03 -7.40
N TRP A 157 -5.01 -4.38 -6.47
CA TRP A 157 -3.93 -3.48 -6.04
C TRP A 157 -3.01 -3.11 -7.21
N THR A 158 -2.71 -4.09 -8.06
CA THR A 158 -1.91 -3.86 -9.27
C THR A 158 -2.64 -2.91 -10.24
N SER A 159 -3.95 -3.06 -10.41
CA SER A 159 -4.75 -2.20 -11.29
C SER A 159 -4.78 -0.72 -10.87
N VAL A 160 -4.56 -0.43 -9.58
CA VAL A 160 -4.53 0.95 -9.05
C VAL A 160 -3.12 1.49 -8.84
N GLY A 161 -2.08 0.79 -9.32
CA GLY A 161 -0.70 1.30 -9.38
C GLY A 161 0.31 0.59 -8.48
N ALA A 162 -0.08 -0.44 -7.73
CA ALA A 162 0.88 -1.17 -6.89
C ALA A 162 1.76 -2.13 -7.71
N VAL A 163 3.06 -2.08 -7.48
CA VAL A 163 3.99 -3.17 -7.75
C VAL A 163 4.07 -4.02 -6.48
N ILE A 164 3.48 -5.22 -6.50
CA ILE A 164 3.28 -6.04 -5.30
C ILE A 164 4.26 -7.22 -5.24
N ARG A 165 4.66 -7.60 -4.02
CA ARG A 165 5.39 -8.84 -3.73
C ARG A 165 4.78 -9.49 -2.50
N VAL A 166 4.16 -10.64 -2.72
CA VAL A 166 3.50 -11.43 -1.68
C VAL A 166 4.20 -12.78 -1.58
N LYS A 167 4.80 -13.10 -0.43
CA LYS A 167 5.56 -14.36 -0.22
C LYS A 167 5.45 -14.84 1.23
N GLY A 168 5.55 -16.15 1.43
CA GLY A 168 5.61 -16.72 2.78
C GLY A 168 4.29 -16.60 3.58
N ASN A 169 3.17 -16.30 2.91
CA ASN A 169 1.84 -16.29 3.51
C ASN A 169 1.08 -17.59 3.19
N ALA A 170 -0.07 -17.82 3.82
CA ALA A 170 -0.92 -18.99 3.54
C ALA A 170 -1.33 -19.09 2.06
N ALA A 171 -1.57 -17.95 1.42
CA ALA A 171 -1.75 -17.84 -0.02
C ALA A 171 -1.07 -16.56 -0.54
N ASN A 172 -0.40 -16.66 -1.68
CA ASN A 172 0.47 -15.61 -2.21
C ASN A 172 -0.05 -15.10 -3.57
N CYS A 173 -1.20 -14.43 -3.58
CA CYS A 173 -1.94 -14.05 -4.79
C CYS A 173 -2.51 -15.25 -5.56
N GLU A 174 -2.96 -16.27 -4.84
CA GLU A 174 -3.50 -17.51 -5.40
C GLU A 174 -4.97 -17.72 -4.98
N GLY A 175 -5.72 -18.56 -5.69
CA GLY A 175 -7.14 -18.85 -5.42
C GLY A 175 -8.14 -17.93 -6.15
N GLU A 176 -9.37 -18.43 -6.33
CA GLU A 176 -10.46 -17.72 -7.02
C GLU A 176 -11.36 -16.94 -6.06
N SER A 177 -11.30 -15.62 -6.17
CA SER A 177 -12.24 -14.61 -5.66
C SER A 177 -12.36 -14.45 -4.14
N ASP A 178 -12.15 -13.21 -3.68
CA ASP A 178 -12.64 -12.79 -2.37
C ASP A 178 -14.16 -12.67 -2.44
N VAL A 179 -14.88 -13.60 -1.82
CA VAL A 179 -16.35 -13.57 -1.67
C VAL A 179 -16.84 -12.27 -0.98
N GLN A 180 -15.93 -11.52 -0.34
CA GLN A 180 -16.24 -10.23 0.29
C GLN A 180 -16.12 -8.99 -0.61
N TYR A 181 -15.70 -9.13 -1.87
CA TYR A 181 -15.38 -7.97 -2.73
C TYR A 181 -16.39 -7.66 -3.84
N SER A 182 -17.45 -8.46 -3.99
CA SER A 182 -18.34 -8.45 -5.16
C SER A 182 -19.20 -7.19 -5.36
N ASP A 183 -19.25 -6.25 -4.40
CA ASP A 183 -20.31 -5.22 -4.39
C ASP A 183 -19.86 -3.78 -4.67
N VAL A 184 -18.60 -3.54 -5.07
CA VAL A 184 -18.13 -2.16 -5.28
C VAL A 184 -17.56 -1.99 -6.69
N ILE A 185 -18.38 -1.33 -7.52
CA ILE A 185 -18.13 -0.75 -8.85
C ILE A 185 -18.47 -1.63 -10.07
N GLN A 186 -19.76 -1.78 -10.36
CA GLN A 186 -20.23 -1.72 -11.76
C GLN A 186 -20.35 -0.24 -12.15
N ILE A 187 -19.40 0.27 -12.94
CA ILE A 187 -19.63 1.48 -13.73
C ILE A 187 -20.52 1.05 -14.90
N ASP A 188 -21.82 1.29 -14.76
CA ASP A 188 -22.74 1.25 -15.88
C ASP A 188 -22.32 2.30 -16.92
N GLY A 189 -22.10 1.84 -18.15
CA GLY A 189 -22.33 2.67 -19.32
C GLY A 189 -21.13 2.96 -20.22
N VAL A 190 -20.64 1.95 -20.95
CA VAL A 190 -20.40 2.08 -22.40
C VAL A 190 -20.79 0.78 -23.09
N GLN A 191 -22.02 0.73 -23.57
CA GLN A 191 -22.44 -0.21 -24.60
C GLN A 191 -21.82 0.22 -25.94
N THR A 192 -20.84 -0.54 -26.43
CA THR A 192 -20.61 -0.69 -27.86
C THR A 192 -20.67 -2.17 -28.18
N GLY A 193 -21.81 -2.59 -28.73
CA GLY A 193 -22.01 -3.94 -29.19
C GLY A 193 -21.17 -4.22 -30.44
N SER A 194 -20.65 -5.45 -30.55
CA SER A 194 -21.10 -6.44 -31.54
C SER A 194 -20.14 -7.64 -31.61
N SER A 195 -20.68 -8.79 -31.23
CA SER A 195 -20.78 -10.02 -32.04
C SER A 195 -19.52 -10.76 -32.54
N SER A 196 -19.33 -11.94 -31.95
CA SER A 196 -19.18 -13.29 -32.56
C SER A 196 -17.98 -13.63 -33.47
N GLY A 197 -17.27 -14.70 -33.08
CA GLY A 197 -16.43 -15.51 -33.97
C GLY A 197 -15.85 -16.73 -33.26
N SER A 198 -16.54 -17.87 -33.33
CA SER A 198 -16.08 -19.18 -32.85
C SER A 198 -15.17 -19.84 -33.90
N SER A 199 -14.09 -20.50 -33.49
CA SER A 199 -13.54 -21.65 -34.23
C SER A 199 -12.57 -22.48 -33.39
N SER A 200 -12.92 -23.75 -33.29
CA SER A 200 -12.20 -24.91 -32.77
C SER A 200 -11.05 -25.35 -33.68
N GLY A 201 -9.94 -25.83 -33.10
CA GLY A 201 -8.88 -26.53 -33.81
C GLY A 201 -8.10 -27.46 -32.88
N SER A 202 -8.22 -28.76 -33.09
CA SER A 202 -7.54 -29.84 -32.37
C SER A 202 -6.30 -30.31 -33.12
N GLY A 203 -5.25 -30.73 -32.42
CA GLY A 203 -4.10 -31.43 -32.99
C GLY A 203 -3.04 -31.79 -31.93
N PRO A 204 -2.64 -33.07 -31.78
CA PRO A 204 -1.73 -33.53 -30.73
C PRO A 204 -0.27 -33.62 -31.19
N GLY A 205 0.68 -33.57 -30.26
CA GLY A 205 2.10 -33.83 -30.50
C GLY A 205 2.84 -34.17 -29.19
N ASP A 206 3.43 -35.36 -29.17
CA ASP A 206 4.10 -36.04 -28.05
C ASP A 206 5.51 -35.52 -27.71
N GLY A 207 5.78 -35.40 -26.39
CA GLY A 207 7.00 -35.77 -25.62
C GLY A 207 8.44 -35.45 -26.06
N PRO A 208 9.45 -35.88 -25.28
CA PRO A 208 9.83 -35.30 -23.99
C PRO A 208 11.31 -34.88 -23.93
N GLY A 209 11.70 -34.10 -22.91
CA GLY A 209 13.09 -33.74 -22.67
C GLY A 209 13.33 -33.18 -21.27
N ASP A 210 13.96 -34.00 -20.43
CA ASP A 210 14.45 -33.70 -19.09
C ASP A 210 15.39 -32.47 -19.05
N GLN A 211 15.36 -31.72 -17.94
CA GLN A 211 16.53 -31.54 -17.07
C GLN A 211 16.24 -30.57 -15.91
N ASN A 212 16.31 -31.15 -14.71
CA ASN A 212 16.37 -30.50 -13.41
C ASN A 212 17.85 -30.18 -13.09
N PRO A 213 18.16 -28.98 -12.60
CA PRO A 213 19.01 -28.92 -11.42
C PRO A 213 18.46 -27.92 -10.39
N GLN A 214 17.95 -28.44 -9.27
CA GLN A 214 17.73 -27.67 -8.06
C GLN A 214 19.09 -27.27 -7.47
N GLN A 215 19.42 -25.99 -7.66
CA GLN A 215 20.41 -25.28 -6.86
C GLN A 215 19.87 -25.06 -5.45
N GLY A 216 20.69 -25.38 -4.45
CA GLY A 216 20.45 -25.00 -3.07
C GLY A 216 20.61 -23.49 -2.88
N MET A 217 19.65 -22.88 -2.20
CA MET A 217 19.78 -21.57 -1.57
C MET A 217 19.41 -21.72 -0.11
N ASN A 218 20.42 -21.86 0.74
CA ASN A 218 20.27 -21.66 2.18
C ASN A 218 20.49 -20.17 2.48
N SER A 219 19.38 -19.52 2.80
CA SER A 219 19.19 -18.38 3.71
C SER A 219 20.43 -17.58 4.15
N GLU A 220 20.57 -16.37 3.62
CA GLU A 220 21.10 -15.23 4.36
C GLU A 220 19.97 -14.22 4.55
N VAL A 221 19.45 -14.15 5.78
CA VAL A 221 18.64 -13.01 6.23
C VAL A 221 19.64 -11.98 6.73
N GLU A 222 20.03 -11.03 5.87
CA GLU A 222 20.87 -9.91 6.27
C GLU A 222 20.06 -8.92 7.12
N TYR A 223 20.45 -8.79 8.39
CA TYR A 223 20.06 -7.69 9.26
C TYR A 223 20.71 -6.39 8.76
N PHE A 224 19.96 -5.53 8.08
CA PHE A 224 20.48 -4.24 7.62
C PHE A 224 20.50 -3.20 8.76
N LYS A 225 21.70 -2.73 9.12
CA LYS A 225 21.93 -1.57 9.99
C LYS A 225 22.04 -0.29 9.16
N PHE A 226 21.31 0.74 9.59
CA PHE A 226 21.11 2.02 8.90
C PHE A 226 22.32 2.99 8.93
N ASN A 227 22.56 3.66 7.79
CA ASN A 227 23.20 4.97 7.70
C ASN A 227 22.43 5.84 6.68
N ILE A 228 22.03 7.04 7.08
CA ILE A 228 21.16 7.96 6.33
C ILE A 228 22.01 8.79 5.33
N PHE A 229 21.66 8.75 4.04
CA PHE A 229 22.07 9.76 3.06
C PHE A 229 20.88 10.20 2.19
N THR A 230 20.72 11.51 2.03
CA THR A 230 19.61 12.15 1.30
C THR A 230 19.92 12.28 -0.19
N PHE A 231 19.04 11.77 -1.06
CA PHE A 231 19.06 12.05 -2.50
C PHE A 231 17.72 12.67 -2.94
N PHE A 232 17.76 13.63 -3.86
CA PHE A 232 16.58 14.26 -4.46
C PHE A 232 16.36 13.70 -5.88
N VAL A 233 15.16 13.15 -6.14
CA VAL A 233 14.70 12.76 -7.48
C VAL A 233 13.48 13.62 -7.83
N ALA A 234 13.45 14.18 -9.04
CA ALA A 234 12.31 14.96 -9.55
C ALA A 234 11.26 14.00 -10.11
N LEU A 235 10.04 14.01 -9.55
CA LEU A 235 8.90 13.20 -10.00
C LEU A 235 8.01 14.00 -10.97
N PRO A 236 7.38 13.35 -11.96
CA PRO A 236 6.43 14.00 -12.87
C PRO A 236 5.15 14.43 -12.13
N VAL A 237 4.64 15.62 -12.48
CA VAL A 237 3.38 16.17 -11.96
C VAL A 237 2.20 15.41 -12.55
N ILE A 238 1.39 14.79 -11.69
CA ILE A 238 0.11 14.16 -12.06
C ILE A 238 -1.01 15.04 -11.53
N VAL A 239 -1.91 15.49 -12.42
CA VAL A 239 -3.09 16.29 -12.07
C VAL A 239 -4.32 15.37 -12.10
N PHE A 240 -4.98 15.19 -10.95
CA PHE A 240 -6.28 14.52 -10.88
C PHE A 240 -7.40 15.55 -11.05
N ASN A 241 -8.36 15.28 -11.93
CA ASN A 241 -9.66 15.95 -11.91
C ASN A 241 -10.63 15.04 -11.15
N PHE A 242 -11.12 15.52 -10.00
CA PHE A 242 -12.19 14.89 -9.22
C PHE A 242 -13.51 15.61 -9.49
#